data_AF-A0A7V9KS97-F1
#
_entry.id   AF-A0A7V9KS97-F1
#
_cell.length_a   1.000
_cell.length_b   1.000
_cell.length_c   1.000
_cell.angle_alpha   90.00
_cell.angle_beta   90.00
_cell.angle_gamma   90.00
#
_symmetry.space_group_name_H-M   'P 1'
#
loop_
_entity.id
_entity.type
_entity.pdbx_description
1 polymer ?
#
loop_
_entity_poly.entity_id
_entity_poly.type
_entity_poly.pdbx_seq_one_letter_code
_entity_poly.pdbx_strand_id
1 'polypeptide(L)'
;MNPEMSGDHPGGVTVVVRRPGTAGWEYLLLHRAHEGPDFAGDWAWTAPAGARLPGEPVEPAALRKLAQEAGIVETAIWAVDLSGEWAVFAAEVSADQEVTLNDDHDRHEWLPVDEAVARILPASAADQVRLVELVPSVRIHFRSMTMEDLPAVAERLEQPHVRPWYRPENHTLEQLQERYGARIEGESPVRMWVVEVDGSPVGQVEDYPVGDDETYAAAGVPPDAIGVDFAITDPALIGHGLGTRMLWRFVRDVVWLDYHATQVVAAPAVDNVASLRTLEKVGFVAGDVVHEDSGDPERLCILDLTRLFG
;
A
#
# COMPACT_ATOMS: atom_id res chain seq x y z
N MET A 1 17.34 18.57 15.88
CA MET A 1 16.27 17.55 15.87
C MET A 1 15.23 18.03 16.88
N ASN A 2 13.98 18.27 16.46
CA ASN A 2 12.91 18.63 17.39
C ASN A 2 12.62 17.39 18.25
N PRO A 3 12.77 17.41 19.59
CA PRO A 3 12.59 16.22 20.44
C PRO A 3 11.16 15.64 20.43
N GLU A 4 10.21 16.36 19.83
CA GLU A 4 8.81 15.96 19.69
C GLU A 4 8.50 15.19 18.38
N MET A 5 9.47 15.09 17.46
CA MET A 5 9.31 14.36 16.20
C MET A 5 10.04 13.02 16.22
N SER A 6 9.47 12.03 15.53
CA SER A 6 10.14 10.74 15.32
C SER A 6 11.52 10.92 14.68
N GLY A 7 12.51 10.22 15.24
CA GLY A 7 13.85 10.10 14.64
C GLY A 7 13.93 9.06 13.52
N ASP A 8 12.92 8.20 13.41
CA ASP A 8 12.86 7.11 12.42
C ASP A 8 11.90 7.46 11.28
N HIS A 9 12.22 6.98 10.08
CA HIS A 9 11.44 7.16 8.86
C HIS A 9 10.05 6.47 8.89
N PRO A 10 9.05 6.91 8.13
CA PRO A 10 8.84 8.30 7.78
C PRO A 10 8.72 9.15 9.06
N GLY A 11 9.21 10.39 8.99
CA GLY A 11 9.17 11.35 10.10
C GLY A 11 7.79 12.01 10.27
N GLY A 12 6.94 11.93 9.24
CA GLY A 12 5.58 12.44 9.28
C GLY A 12 4.67 11.71 8.30
N VAL A 13 3.41 12.13 8.30
CA VAL A 13 2.32 11.53 7.52
C VAL A 13 1.48 12.62 6.88
N THR A 14 0.96 12.33 5.70
CA THR A 14 -0.09 13.09 5.02
C THR A 14 -1.24 12.13 4.69
N VAL A 15 -2.48 12.58 4.88
CA VAL A 15 -3.67 11.89 4.38
C VAL A 15 -4.37 12.76 3.35
N VAL A 16 -4.25 12.39 2.08
CA VAL A 16 -4.99 13.06 1.00
C VAL A 16 -6.41 12.51 0.97
N VAL A 17 -7.37 13.34 1.35
CA VAL A 17 -8.79 12.97 1.41
C VAL A 17 -9.48 13.44 0.15
N ARG A 18 -10.25 12.55 -0.49
CA ARG A 18 -11.13 12.89 -1.61
C ARG A 18 -12.58 12.51 -1.36
N ARG A 19 -13.51 13.27 -1.94
CA ARG A 19 -14.95 12.99 -1.94
C ARG A 19 -15.56 13.16 -3.33
N PRO A 20 -16.71 12.53 -3.64
CA PRO A 20 -17.39 12.77 -4.90
C PRO A 20 -17.87 14.23 -5.00
N GLY A 21 -17.47 14.92 -6.07
CA GLY A 21 -17.94 16.25 -6.45
C GLY A 21 -18.81 16.22 -7.72
N THR A 22 -19.13 17.40 -8.27
CA THR A 22 -20.05 17.50 -9.42
C THR A 22 -19.45 17.03 -10.75
N ALA A 23 -18.13 17.08 -10.90
CA ALA A 23 -17.42 16.80 -12.14
C ALA A 23 -16.23 15.83 -11.98
N GLY A 24 -16.15 15.13 -10.84
CA GLY A 24 -15.02 14.28 -10.48
C GLY A 24 -14.79 14.27 -8.98
N TRP A 25 -13.56 13.99 -8.55
CA TRP A 25 -13.16 14.06 -7.16
C TRP A 25 -12.87 15.50 -6.73
N GLU A 26 -13.28 15.84 -5.51
CA GLU A 26 -12.83 17.02 -4.79
C GLU A 26 -11.88 16.60 -3.67
N TYR A 27 -10.85 17.41 -3.43
CA TYR A 27 -9.78 17.15 -2.47
C TYR A 27 -9.84 18.14 -1.31
N LEU A 28 -9.74 17.61 -0.09
CA LEU A 28 -9.73 18.42 1.12
C LEU A 28 -8.39 19.10 1.31
N LEU A 29 -8.39 20.43 1.30
CA LEU A 29 -7.27 21.26 1.73
C LEU A 29 -7.61 22.02 3.00
N LEU A 30 -6.63 22.12 3.90
CA LEU A 30 -6.70 22.87 5.13
C LEU A 30 -5.75 24.07 5.03
N HIS A 31 -6.22 25.24 5.45
CA HIS A 31 -5.40 26.44 5.52
C HIS A 31 -4.82 26.62 6.93
N ARG A 32 -3.52 26.88 7.02
CA ARG A 32 -2.83 27.05 8.30
C ARG A 32 -3.11 28.42 8.92
N ALA A 33 -3.46 28.44 10.21
CA ALA A 33 -3.79 29.66 10.93
C ALA A 33 -2.57 30.50 11.35
N HIS A 34 -1.36 29.92 11.37
CA HIS A 34 -0.17 30.46 12.04
C HIS A 34 0.30 31.82 11.51
N GLU A 35 0.18 32.06 10.20
CA GLU A 35 0.63 33.29 9.52
C GLU A 35 -0.53 34.26 9.24
N GLY A 36 -1.71 33.98 9.82
CA GLY A 36 -2.93 34.75 9.65
C GLY A 36 -3.78 34.33 8.43
N PRO A 37 -5.04 34.79 8.37
CA PRO A 37 -6.05 34.28 7.43
C PRO A 37 -5.82 34.68 5.97
N ASP A 38 -4.94 35.64 5.69
CA ASP A 38 -4.63 36.11 4.33
C ASP A 38 -3.33 35.50 3.78
N PHE A 39 -2.68 34.60 4.52
CA PHE A 39 -1.46 33.95 4.08
C PHE A 39 -1.71 33.07 2.85
N ALA A 40 -0.79 33.12 1.87
CA ALA A 40 -0.90 32.39 0.61
C ALA A 40 0.47 31.90 0.10
N GLY A 41 1.45 31.77 1.00
CA GLY A 41 2.80 31.32 0.68
C GLY A 41 2.97 29.81 0.77
N ASP A 42 4.23 29.38 0.82
CA ASP A 42 4.59 27.97 1.04
C ASP A 42 3.92 27.44 2.31
N TRP A 43 3.32 26.25 2.20
CA TRP A 43 2.61 25.54 3.25
C TRP A 43 1.33 26.21 3.76
N ALA A 44 0.84 27.27 3.09
CA ALA A 44 -0.43 27.90 3.45
C ALA A 44 -1.59 26.91 3.37
N TRP A 45 -1.59 26.06 2.34
CA TRP A 45 -2.59 25.04 2.09
C TRP A 45 -1.94 23.67 1.92
N THR A 46 -2.42 22.68 2.67
CA THR A 46 -2.00 21.28 2.53
C THR A 46 -3.20 20.35 2.75
N ALA A 47 -3.07 19.09 2.33
CA ALA A 47 -3.90 18.04 2.89
C ALA A 47 -3.60 17.88 4.40
N PRO A 48 -4.49 17.24 5.19
CA PRO A 48 -4.22 16.88 6.59
C PRO A 48 -2.86 16.18 6.73
N ALA A 49 -1.96 16.75 7.53
CA ALA A 49 -0.57 16.28 7.60
C ALA A 49 0.16 16.75 8.86
N GLY A 50 1.05 15.91 9.36
CA GLY A 50 2.06 16.39 10.30
C GLY A 50 3.00 15.31 10.81
N ALA A 51 3.78 15.67 11.83
CA ALA A 51 4.83 14.81 12.36
C ALA A 51 4.27 13.58 13.08
N ARG A 52 5.01 12.48 12.94
CA ARG A 52 4.86 11.26 13.73
C ARG A 52 5.54 11.46 15.08
N LEU A 53 4.92 10.99 16.15
CA LEU A 53 5.52 11.03 17.49
C LEU A 53 6.58 9.92 17.62
N PRO A 54 7.59 10.07 18.50
CA PRO A 54 8.57 9.02 18.75
C PRO A 54 7.90 7.68 19.12
N GLY A 55 8.22 6.61 18.39
CA GLY A 55 7.68 5.27 18.61
C GLY A 55 6.23 5.04 18.16
N GLU A 56 5.56 6.06 17.60
CA GLU A 56 4.18 5.92 17.13
C GLU A 56 4.12 5.12 15.83
N PRO A 57 3.25 4.10 15.68
CA PRO A 57 3.16 3.37 14.42
C PRO A 57 2.62 4.25 13.27
N VAL A 58 3.02 3.94 12.04
CA VAL A 58 2.82 4.85 10.89
C VAL A 58 1.35 5.04 10.53
N GLU A 59 0.53 3.98 10.48
CA GLU A 59 -0.91 4.10 10.21
C GLU A 59 -1.65 4.85 11.34
N PRO A 60 -1.48 4.50 12.63
CA PRO A 60 -2.03 5.28 13.75
C PRO A 60 -1.69 6.77 13.71
N ALA A 61 -0.47 7.13 13.31
CA ALA A 61 -0.08 8.54 13.15
C ALA A 61 -0.93 9.25 12.09
N ALA A 62 -1.16 8.59 10.95
CA ALA A 62 -1.99 9.12 9.86
C ALA A 62 -3.45 9.31 10.29
N LEU A 63 -4.02 8.29 10.95
CA LEU A 63 -5.38 8.35 11.49
C LEU A 63 -5.53 9.44 12.57
N ARG A 64 -4.56 9.56 13.47
CA ARG A 64 -4.53 10.62 14.49
C ARG A 64 -4.52 11.99 13.85
N LYS A 65 -3.67 12.21 12.84
CA LYS A 65 -3.57 13.51 12.16
C LYS A 65 -4.83 13.86 11.40
N LEU A 66 -5.42 12.90 10.70
CA LEU A 66 -6.70 13.08 10.04
C LEU A 66 -7.82 13.47 11.03
N ALA A 67 -7.89 12.78 12.17
CA ALA A 67 -8.88 13.07 13.21
C ALA A 67 -8.66 14.43 13.88
N GLN A 68 -7.41 14.79 14.17
CA GLN A 68 -7.07 16.06 14.83
C GLN A 68 -7.32 17.27 13.93
N GLU A 69 -6.92 17.21 12.66
CA GLU A 69 -6.91 18.38 11.78
C GLU A 69 -8.20 18.53 10.98
N ALA A 70 -8.94 17.45 10.74
CA ALA A 70 -10.17 17.47 9.94
C ALA A 70 -11.40 16.90 10.65
N GLY A 71 -11.27 16.33 11.86
CA GLY A 71 -12.39 15.70 12.57
C GLY A 71 -12.91 14.43 11.90
N ILE A 72 -12.19 13.89 10.91
CA ILE A 72 -12.59 12.69 10.17
C ILE A 72 -12.08 11.47 10.94
N VAL A 73 -13.01 10.62 11.36
CA VAL A 73 -12.76 9.39 12.14
C VAL A 73 -13.44 8.20 11.46
N GLU A 74 -13.06 6.98 11.85
CA GLU A 74 -13.66 5.72 11.35
C GLU A 74 -13.57 5.52 9.82
N THR A 75 -12.72 6.29 9.15
CA THR A 75 -12.46 6.18 7.71
C THR A 75 -11.28 5.26 7.45
N ALA A 76 -11.46 4.28 6.56
CA ALA A 76 -10.35 3.49 6.06
C ALA A 76 -9.42 4.36 5.20
N ILE A 77 -8.14 4.34 5.53
CA ILE A 77 -7.09 4.92 4.69
C ILE A 77 -6.38 3.80 3.93
N TRP A 78 -5.53 4.11 2.96
CA TRP A 78 -4.61 3.15 2.37
C TRP A 78 -3.29 3.81 1.97
N ALA A 79 -2.20 3.06 1.98
CA ALA A 79 -0.90 3.57 1.58
C ALA A 79 -0.85 3.89 0.08
N VAL A 80 -0.30 5.06 -0.25
CA VAL A 80 0.00 5.48 -1.63
C VAL A 80 1.51 5.50 -1.87
N ASP A 81 2.26 6.05 -0.91
CA ASP A 81 3.72 6.01 -0.91
C ASP A 81 4.27 6.22 0.50
N LEU A 82 4.77 5.16 1.14
CA LEU A 82 5.41 5.20 2.46
C LEU A 82 6.93 5.30 2.37
N SER A 83 7.50 5.41 1.17
CA SER A 83 8.96 5.39 0.98
C SER A 83 9.61 6.75 1.23
N GLY A 84 8.85 7.85 1.17
CA GLY A 84 9.33 9.22 1.38
C GLY A 84 9.45 9.62 2.85
N GLU A 85 10.12 10.75 3.12
CA GLU A 85 10.26 11.30 4.50
C GLU A 85 8.90 11.54 5.17
N TRP A 86 7.89 11.85 4.35
CA TRP A 86 6.49 11.86 4.70
C TRP A 86 5.78 10.69 4.03
N ALA A 87 5.13 9.85 4.83
CA ALA A 87 4.25 8.81 4.32
C ALA A 87 2.96 9.44 3.76
N VAL A 88 2.57 9.02 2.57
CA VAL A 88 1.35 9.47 1.90
C VAL A 88 0.30 8.36 1.97
N PHE A 89 -0.81 8.68 2.61
CA PHE A 89 -2.03 7.90 2.62
C PHE A 89 -3.13 8.61 1.82
N ALA A 90 -4.11 7.84 1.38
CA ALA A 90 -5.33 8.35 0.79
C ALA A 90 -6.55 7.89 1.59
N ALA A 91 -7.62 8.67 1.51
CA ALA A 91 -8.92 8.35 2.07
C ALA A 91 -10.03 8.76 1.09
N GLU A 92 -11.09 7.96 1.02
CA GLU A 92 -12.33 8.31 0.32
C GLU A 92 -13.45 8.48 1.36
N VAL A 93 -14.14 9.62 1.31
CA VAL A 93 -15.25 9.95 2.20
C VAL A 93 -16.51 10.28 1.42
N SER A 94 -17.65 10.32 2.10
CA SER A 94 -18.93 10.69 1.47
C SER A 94 -18.96 12.16 1.06
N ALA A 95 -19.86 12.51 0.12
CA ALA A 95 -20.00 13.88 -0.36
C ALA A 95 -20.42 14.87 0.74
N ASP A 96 -21.14 14.38 1.75
CA ASP A 96 -21.63 15.12 2.91
C ASP A 96 -20.68 15.09 4.12
N GLN A 97 -19.44 14.59 3.96
CA GLN A 97 -18.46 14.58 5.04
C GLN A 97 -18.26 15.97 5.64
N GLU A 98 -18.59 16.11 6.92
CA GLU A 98 -18.30 17.32 7.70
C GLU A 98 -16.83 17.36 8.10
N VAL A 99 -16.26 18.57 8.13
CA VAL A 99 -14.87 18.83 8.52
C VAL A 99 -14.86 19.74 9.74
N THR A 100 -14.21 19.29 10.81
CA THR A 100 -14.00 20.07 12.03
C THR A 100 -12.51 20.33 12.21
N LEU A 101 -12.11 21.59 12.25
CA LEU A 101 -10.72 22.01 12.34
C LEU A 101 -10.27 22.16 13.80
N ASN A 102 -8.99 21.85 14.07
CA ASN A 102 -8.31 22.28 15.28
C ASN A 102 -7.73 23.69 15.13
N ASP A 103 -7.13 24.22 16.19
CA ASP A 103 -6.57 25.57 16.23
C ASP A 103 -5.38 25.81 15.28
N ASP A 104 -4.80 24.75 14.69
CA ASP A 104 -3.72 24.86 13.70
C ASP A 104 -4.25 25.39 12.35
N HIS A 105 -5.57 25.29 12.11
CA HIS A 105 -6.22 25.60 10.85
C HIS A 105 -7.44 26.52 11.03
N ASP A 106 -7.64 27.48 10.13
CA ASP A 106 -8.71 28.47 10.23
C ASP A 106 -9.84 28.31 9.18
N ARG A 107 -9.57 27.58 8.09
CA ARG A 107 -10.55 27.24 7.04
C ARG A 107 -10.15 25.97 6.29
N HIS A 108 -11.13 25.38 5.62
CA HIS A 108 -10.94 24.27 4.70
C HIS A 108 -11.65 24.53 3.37
N GLU A 109 -11.17 23.89 2.32
CA GLU A 109 -11.78 23.89 1.00
C GLU A 109 -11.81 22.47 0.43
N TRP A 110 -12.87 22.19 -0.32
CA TRP A 110 -12.97 21.02 -1.19
C TRP A 110 -12.80 21.50 -2.62
N LEU A 111 -11.74 21.08 -3.30
CA LEU A 111 -11.36 21.61 -4.61
C LEU A 111 -11.20 20.50 -5.64
N PRO A 112 -11.59 20.71 -6.91
CA PRO A 112 -11.19 19.85 -8.01
C PRO A 112 -9.66 19.71 -8.07
N VAL A 113 -9.16 18.58 -8.61
CA VAL A 113 -7.72 18.26 -8.60
C VAL A 113 -6.83 19.39 -9.13
N ASP A 114 -7.19 20.02 -10.25
CA ASP A 114 -6.39 21.10 -10.85
C ASP A 114 -6.28 22.32 -9.95
N GLU A 115 -7.37 22.67 -9.26
CA GLU A 115 -7.40 23.80 -8.31
C GLU A 115 -6.66 23.46 -7.03
N ALA A 116 -6.83 22.23 -6.51
CA ALA A 116 -6.12 21.76 -5.33
C ALA A 116 -4.59 21.78 -5.54
N VAL A 117 -4.15 21.23 -6.67
CA VAL A 117 -2.74 21.17 -7.07
C VAL A 117 -2.15 22.56 -7.31
N ALA A 118 -2.92 23.49 -7.88
CA ALA A 118 -2.48 24.88 -8.06
C ALA A 118 -2.41 25.66 -6.76
N ARG A 119 -3.22 25.30 -5.76
CA ARG A 119 -3.27 25.97 -4.45
C ARG A 119 -2.13 25.57 -3.52
N ILE A 120 -1.71 24.32 -3.57
CA ILE A 120 -0.68 23.79 -2.67
C ILE A 120 0.72 24.26 -3.11
N LEU A 121 1.45 24.84 -2.15
CA LEU A 121 2.87 25.14 -2.25
C LEU A 121 3.59 24.53 -1.05
N PRO A 122 4.82 23.99 -1.21
CA PRO A 122 5.57 23.84 -2.44
C PRO A 122 5.02 22.70 -3.34
N ALA A 123 5.51 22.62 -4.58
CA ALA A 123 5.06 21.63 -5.57
C ALA A 123 5.18 20.17 -5.09
N SER A 124 6.16 19.86 -4.23
CA SER A 124 6.31 18.51 -3.65
C SER A 124 5.14 18.09 -2.77
N ALA A 125 4.45 19.03 -2.12
CA ALA A 125 3.21 18.74 -1.38
C ALA A 125 2.03 18.55 -2.36
N ALA A 126 2.00 19.30 -3.47
CA ALA A 126 0.98 19.13 -4.52
C ALA A 126 1.11 17.78 -5.25
N ASP A 127 2.33 17.25 -5.39
CA ASP A 127 2.58 15.93 -5.99
C ASP A 127 1.88 14.79 -5.22
N GLN A 128 1.66 14.94 -3.91
CA GLN A 128 0.94 13.96 -3.10
C GLN A 128 -0.51 13.83 -3.58
N VAL A 129 -1.17 14.95 -3.92
CA VAL A 129 -2.52 14.95 -4.50
C VAL A 129 -2.53 14.32 -5.88
N ARG A 130 -1.52 14.61 -6.72
CA ARG A 130 -1.38 14.00 -8.05
C ARG A 130 -1.23 12.48 -7.97
N LEU A 131 -0.47 11.98 -6.99
CA LEU A 131 -0.32 10.54 -6.78
C LEU A 131 -1.65 9.88 -6.42
N VAL A 132 -2.45 10.50 -5.56
CA VAL A 132 -3.76 9.97 -5.15
C VAL A 132 -4.78 10.01 -6.28
N GLU A 133 -4.77 11.06 -7.11
CA GLU A 133 -5.64 11.17 -8.29
C GLU A 133 -5.43 10.00 -9.27
N LEU A 134 -4.19 9.54 -9.44
CA LEU A 134 -3.90 8.39 -10.30
C LEU A 134 -4.45 7.07 -9.74
N VAL A 135 -4.71 6.97 -8.44
CA VAL A 135 -5.18 5.73 -7.83
C VAL A 135 -6.68 5.55 -8.10
N PRO A 136 -7.08 4.45 -8.78
CA PRO A 136 -8.48 4.21 -9.08
C PRO A 136 -9.30 4.01 -7.80
N SER A 137 -10.52 4.55 -7.77
CA SER A 137 -11.51 4.24 -6.73
C SER A 137 -12.20 2.95 -7.12
N VAL A 138 -11.85 1.87 -6.42
CA VAL A 138 -12.33 0.51 -6.67
C VAL A 138 -12.54 -0.22 -5.36
N ARG A 139 -13.42 -1.21 -5.36
CA ARG A 139 -13.51 -2.17 -4.25
C ARG A 139 -12.57 -3.35 -4.50
N ILE A 140 -11.65 -3.57 -3.57
CA ILE A 140 -10.74 -4.71 -3.59
C ILE A 140 -11.26 -5.76 -2.61
N HIS A 141 -11.43 -7.00 -3.10
CA HIS A 141 -11.77 -8.16 -2.28
C HIS A 141 -10.73 -9.27 -2.48
N PHE A 142 -10.47 -10.02 -1.42
CA PHE A 142 -9.62 -11.20 -1.45
C PHE A 142 -10.49 -12.39 -1.09
N ARG A 143 -10.52 -13.39 -1.98
CA ARG A 143 -11.16 -14.68 -1.70
C ARG A 143 -10.16 -15.79 -1.90
N SER A 144 -10.35 -16.90 -1.18
CA SER A 144 -9.55 -18.10 -1.42
C SER A 144 -9.67 -18.54 -2.88
N MET A 145 -8.53 -18.90 -3.45
CA MET A 145 -8.47 -19.50 -4.78
C MET A 145 -9.05 -20.91 -4.73
N THR A 146 -9.71 -21.31 -5.82
CA THR A 146 -10.24 -22.66 -6.01
C THR A 146 -9.64 -23.32 -7.25
N MET A 147 -9.79 -24.63 -7.39
CA MET A 147 -9.32 -25.34 -8.58
C MET A 147 -9.98 -24.86 -9.87
N GLU A 148 -11.18 -24.26 -9.77
CA GLU A 148 -11.90 -23.67 -10.91
C GLU A 148 -11.23 -22.39 -11.43
N ASP A 149 -10.39 -21.72 -10.63
CA ASP A 149 -9.67 -20.51 -11.02
C ASP A 149 -8.40 -20.83 -11.85
N LEU A 150 -7.87 -22.05 -11.76
CA LEU A 150 -6.58 -22.41 -12.36
C LEU A 150 -6.50 -22.20 -13.88
N PRO A 151 -7.53 -22.52 -14.69
CA PRO A 151 -7.50 -22.21 -16.12
C PRO A 151 -7.33 -20.71 -16.40
N ALA A 152 -7.99 -19.84 -15.63
CA ALA A 152 -7.87 -18.40 -15.78
C ALA A 152 -6.52 -17.88 -15.24
N VAL A 153 -5.96 -18.49 -14.20
CA VAL A 153 -4.59 -18.22 -13.75
C VAL A 153 -3.59 -18.55 -14.87
N ALA A 154 -3.74 -19.70 -15.53
CA ALA A 154 -2.86 -20.11 -16.64
C ALA A 154 -2.80 -19.07 -17.76
N GLU A 155 -3.96 -18.59 -18.22
CA GLU A 155 -4.04 -17.56 -19.25
C GLU A 155 -3.41 -16.23 -18.79
N ARG A 156 -3.60 -15.88 -17.53
CA ARG A 156 -3.15 -14.60 -16.96
C ARG A 156 -1.64 -14.56 -16.68
N LEU A 157 -1.02 -15.69 -16.36
CA LEU A 157 0.44 -15.76 -16.20
C LEU A 157 1.20 -15.61 -17.52
N GLU A 158 0.53 -15.84 -18.67
CA GLU A 158 1.09 -15.58 -20.01
C GLU A 158 1.10 -14.11 -20.41
N GLN A 159 0.49 -13.21 -19.61
CA GLN A 159 0.50 -11.79 -19.91
C GLN A 159 1.93 -11.24 -19.99
N PRO A 160 2.28 -10.41 -21.00
CA PRO A 160 3.67 -10.01 -21.25
C PRO A 160 4.38 -9.34 -20.07
N HIS A 161 3.64 -8.67 -19.19
CA HIS A 161 4.20 -8.00 -18.00
C HIS A 161 4.31 -8.91 -16.78
N VAL A 162 3.68 -10.09 -16.79
CA VAL A 162 3.70 -11.08 -15.71
C VAL A 162 4.69 -12.21 -16.01
N ARG A 163 4.63 -12.73 -17.24
CA ARG A 163 5.41 -13.88 -17.72
C ARG A 163 6.91 -13.84 -17.43
N PRO A 164 7.62 -12.70 -17.48
CA PRO A 164 9.05 -12.66 -17.15
C PRO A 164 9.35 -13.00 -15.68
N TRP A 165 8.37 -12.81 -14.79
CA TRP A 165 8.54 -12.91 -13.33
C TRP A 165 7.98 -14.21 -12.76
N TYR A 166 7.05 -14.85 -13.48
CA TYR A 166 6.50 -16.14 -13.13
C TYR A 166 7.10 -17.19 -14.05
N ARG A 167 7.90 -18.10 -13.46
CA ARG A 167 8.81 -19.03 -14.16
C ARG A 167 8.22 -19.56 -15.48
N PRO A 168 8.92 -19.43 -16.62
CA PRO A 168 8.41 -19.75 -17.95
C PRO A 168 8.11 -21.23 -18.20
N GLU A 169 8.48 -22.12 -17.28
CA GLU A 169 8.34 -23.57 -17.39
C GLU A 169 7.01 -24.11 -16.85
N ASN A 170 6.14 -23.28 -16.25
CA ASN A 170 5.00 -23.73 -15.42
C ASN A 170 3.64 -23.12 -15.79
N HIS A 171 3.32 -22.96 -17.08
CA HIS A 171 2.07 -22.27 -17.49
C HIS A 171 0.99 -23.19 -18.07
N THR A 172 1.25 -24.49 -18.22
CA THR A 172 0.15 -25.40 -18.58
C THR A 172 -0.74 -25.66 -17.38
N LEU A 173 -2.02 -25.95 -17.62
CA LEU A 173 -2.98 -26.25 -16.55
C LEU A 173 -2.50 -27.43 -15.67
N GLU A 174 -1.90 -28.46 -16.27
CA GLU A 174 -1.36 -29.63 -15.56
C GLU A 174 -0.22 -29.22 -14.60
N GLN A 175 0.74 -28.43 -15.07
CA GLN A 175 1.85 -27.94 -14.23
C GLN A 175 1.36 -27.00 -13.11
N LEU A 176 0.34 -26.18 -13.39
CA LEU A 176 -0.27 -25.33 -12.37
C LEU A 176 -1.05 -26.14 -11.34
N GLN A 177 -1.70 -27.23 -11.75
CA GLN A 177 -2.31 -28.18 -10.83
C GLN A 177 -1.26 -28.86 -9.95
N GLU A 178 -0.13 -29.29 -10.51
CA GLU A 178 0.99 -29.86 -9.75
C GLU A 178 1.59 -28.83 -8.76
N ARG A 179 1.72 -27.57 -9.17
CA ARG A 179 2.32 -26.50 -8.35
C ARG A 179 1.38 -25.98 -7.25
N TYR A 180 0.13 -25.71 -7.61
CA TYR A 180 -0.82 -25.00 -6.75
C TYR A 180 -1.91 -25.91 -6.17
N GLY A 181 -2.11 -27.13 -6.68
CA GLY A 181 -3.19 -28.03 -6.25
C GLY A 181 -3.19 -28.27 -4.74
N ALA A 182 -2.07 -28.73 -4.20
CA ALA A 182 -1.91 -28.94 -2.75
C ALA A 182 -2.10 -27.65 -1.92
N ARG A 183 -1.76 -26.48 -2.48
CA ARG A 183 -1.97 -25.17 -1.82
C ARG A 183 -3.44 -24.78 -1.79
N ILE A 184 -4.13 -24.94 -2.92
CA ILE A 184 -5.56 -24.65 -3.08
C ILE A 184 -6.42 -25.61 -2.25
N GLU A 185 -6.03 -26.87 -2.13
CA GLU A 185 -6.74 -27.90 -1.36
C GLU A 185 -6.45 -27.82 0.15
N GLY A 186 -5.55 -26.92 0.58
CA GLY A 186 -5.19 -26.71 1.99
C GLY A 186 -4.25 -27.77 2.57
N GLU A 187 -3.55 -28.51 1.72
CA GLU A 187 -2.53 -29.50 2.08
C GLU A 187 -1.12 -28.87 2.23
N SER A 188 -1.00 -27.58 1.91
CA SER A 188 0.20 -26.75 2.08
C SER A 188 -0.10 -25.60 3.05
N PRO A 189 0.90 -25.11 3.81
CA PRO A 189 0.74 -23.89 4.61
C PRO A 189 0.62 -22.62 3.76
N VAL A 190 0.86 -22.68 2.44
CA VAL A 190 0.69 -21.55 1.53
C VAL A 190 -0.79 -21.34 1.22
N ARG A 191 -1.32 -20.15 1.52
CA ARG A 191 -2.69 -19.75 1.17
C ARG A 191 -2.68 -19.00 -0.16
N MET A 192 -3.49 -19.46 -1.10
CA MET A 192 -3.67 -18.86 -2.42
C MET A 192 -4.93 -17.99 -2.45
N TRP A 193 -4.79 -16.75 -2.92
CA TRP A 193 -5.90 -15.79 -2.99
C TRP A 193 -6.11 -15.29 -4.41
N VAL A 194 -7.39 -15.12 -4.78
CA VAL A 194 -7.79 -14.34 -5.94
C VAL A 194 -8.05 -12.90 -5.49
N VAL A 195 -7.44 -11.96 -6.20
CA VAL A 195 -7.70 -10.53 -6.06
C VAL A 195 -8.84 -10.16 -6.98
N GLU A 196 -9.92 -9.65 -6.41
CA GLU A 196 -11.07 -9.15 -7.15
C GLU A 196 -11.16 -7.63 -7.04
N VAL A 197 -11.33 -6.97 -8.19
CA VAL A 197 -11.59 -5.54 -8.30
C VAL A 197 -13.01 -5.36 -8.86
N ASP A 198 -13.86 -4.71 -8.07
CA ASP A 198 -15.29 -4.53 -8.37
C ASP A 198 -16.01 -5.83 -8.79
N GLY A 199 -15.60 -6.94 -8.17
CA GLY A 199 -16.15 -8.29 -8.39
C GLY A 199 -15.54 -9.05 -9.57
N SER A 200 -14.54 -8.49 -10.25
CA SER A 200 -13.83 -9.16 -11.35
C SER A 200 -12.44 -9.66 -10.89
N PRO A 201 -12.06 -10.92 -11.16
CA PRO A 201 -10.72 -11.44 -10.85
C PRO A 201 -9.63 -10.74 -11.69
N VAL A 202 -8.70 -10.04 -11.04
CA VAL A 202 -7.66 -9.25 -11.71
C VAL A 202 -6.23 -9.64 -11.35
N GLY A 203 -6.05 -10.49 -10.34
CA GLY A 203 -4.74 -10.87 -9.87
C GLY A 203 -4.79 -12.00 -8.83
N GLN A 204 -3.63 -12.24 -8.24
CA GLN A 204 -3.47 -13.21 -7.16
C GLN A 204 -2.49 -12.68 -6.11
N VAL A 205 -2.66 -13.14 -4.89
CA VAL A 205 -1.71 -12.96 -3.79
C VAL A 205 -1.55 -14.30 -3.07
N GLU A 206 -0.36 -14.59 -2.57
CA GLU A 206 -0.06 -15.73 -1.71
C GLU A 206 0.37 -15.20 -0.35
N ASP A 207 0.06 -15.93 0.71
CA ASP A 207 0.72 -15.76 2.01
C ASP A 207 1.13 -17.12 2.58
N TYR A 208 2.25 -17.16 3.27
CA TYR A 208 2.79 -18.38 3.86
C TYR A 208 3.66 -18.11 5.09
N PRO A 209 3.62 -18.96 6.12
CA PRO A 209 4.59 -18.88 7.21
C PRO A 209 5.98 -19.20 6.70
N VAL A 210 6.95 -18.34 7.01
CA VAL A 210 8.37 -18.55 6.65
C VAL A 210 8.94 -19.77 7.38
N GLY A 211 8.65 -19.91 8.68
CA GLY A 211 9.06 -21.07 9.47
C GLY A 211 10.58 -21.25 9.54
N ASP A 212 11.04 -22.49 9.39
CA ASP A 212 12.45 -22.87 9.52
C ASP A 212 13.23 -22.80 8.19
N ASP A 213 12.80 -21.97 7.24
CA ASP A 213 13.51 -21.81 5.97
C ASP A 213 14.94 -21.31 6.18
N GLU A 214 15.93 -22.07 5.70
CA GLU A 214 17.35 -21.81 5.94
C GLU A 214 17.83 -20.50 5.30
N THR A 215 17.26 -20.12 4.16
CA THR A 215 17.61 -18.90 3.42
C THR A 215 17.15 -17.68 4.18
N TYR A 216 15.88 -17.67 4.62
CA TYR A 216 15.33 -16.60 5.44
C TYR A 216 15.98 -16.53 6.83
N ALA A 217 16.23 -17.68 7.47
CA ALA A 217 16.93 -17.73 8.75
C ALA A 217 18.37 -17.19 8.67
N ALA A 218 19.10 -17.49 7.59
CA ALA A 218 20.43 -16.95 7.35
C ALA A 218 20.43 -15.42 7.15
N ALA A 219 19.33 -14.88 6.61
CA ALA A 219 19.11 -13.44 6.46
C ALA A 219 18.58 -12.76 7.74
N GLY A 220 18.38 -13.51 8.83
CA GLY A 220 17.89 -12.98 10.11
C GLY A 220 16.38 -12.70 10.14
N VAL A 221 15.63 -13.25 9.19
CA VAL A 221 14.16 -13.20 9.21
C VAL A 221 13.67 -14.18 10.28
N PRO A 222 12.76 -13.75 11.18
CA PRO A 222 12.30 -14.60 12.26
C PRO A 222 11.29 -15.65 11.73
N PRO A 223 11.18 -16.82 12.36
CA PRO A 223 10.37 -17.93 11.86
C PRO A 223 8.86 -17.66 11.88
N ASP A 224 8.40 -16.68 12.66
CA ASP A 224 7.01 -16.22 12.69
C ASP A 224 6.69 -15.21 11.58
N ALA A 225 7.66 -14.82 10.74
CA ALA A 225 7.41 -13.95 9.61
C ALA A 225 6.50 -14.62 8.57
N ILE A 226 5.77 -13.79 7.83
CA ILE A 226 4.89 -14.24 6.73
C ILE A 226 5.47 -13.80 5.40
N GLY A 227 5.70 -14.73 4.50
CA GLY A 227 6.04 -14.44 3.11
C GLY A 227 4.80 -14.07 2.31
N VAL A 228 4.94 -13.14 1.36
CA VAL A 228 3.89 -12.77 0.41
C VAL A 228 4.42 -12.69 -1.02
N ASP A 229 3.66 -13.29 -1.94
CA ASP A 229 3.84 -13.15 -3.39
C ASP A 229 2.60 -12.52 -4.00
N PHE A 230 2.75 -11.68 -5.03
CA PHE A 230 1.60 -10.98 -5.60
C PHE A 230 1.76 -10.64 -7.08
N ALA A 231 0.64 -10.64 -7.81
CA ALA A 231 0.58 -10.17 -9.19
C ALA A 231 -0.77 -9.53 -9.50
N ILE A 232 -0.73 -8.38 -10.19
CA ILE A 232 -1.87 -7.87 -10.97
C ILE A 232 -1.66 -8.30 -12.40
N THR A 233 -2.59 -9.12 -12.87
CA THR A 233 -2.52 -9.77 -14.18
C THR A 233 -3.26 -9.01 -15.26
N ASP A 234 -4.21 -8.16 -14.91
CA ASP A 234 -4.89 -7.28 -15.86
C ASP A 234 -3.97 -6.09 -16.26
N PRO A 235 -3.54 -5.98 -17.53
CA PRO A 235 -2.65 -4.91 -17.98
C PRO A 235 -3.31 -3.52 -17.94
N ALA A 236 -4.65 -3.42 -17.88
CA ALA A 236 -5.34 -2.14 -17.75
C ALA A 236 -5.25 -1.55 -16.34
N LEU A 237 -4.82 -2.35 -15.35
CA LEU A 237 -4.85 -1.98 -13.94
C LEU A 237 -3.46 -1.77 -13.31
N ILE A 238 -2.40 -1.87 -14.11
CA ILE A 238 -1.01 -1.60 -13.69
C ILE A 238 -0.62 -0.14 -13.97
N GLY A 239 0.43 0.36 -13.30
CA GLY A 239 0.95 1.72 -13.54
C GLY A 239 0.17 2.87 -12.87
N HIS A 240 -0.95 2.56 -12.19
CA HIS A 240 -1.85 3.55 -11.58
C HIS A 240 -1.98 3.37 -10.06
N GLY A 241 -0.98 2.77 -9.41
CA GLY A 241 -0.95 2.64 -7.94
C GLY A 241 -1.87 1.56 -7.33
N LEU A 242 -2.63 0.82 -8.13
CA LEU A 242 -3.48 -0.27 -7.64
C LEU A 242 -2.67 -1.37 -6.93
N GLY A 243 -1.48 -1.72 -7.43
CA GLY A 243 -0.60 -2.72 -6.80
C GLY A 243 -0.24 -2.37 -5.36
N THR A 244 0.10 -1.11 -5.11
CA THR A 244 0.38 -0.59 -3.76
C THR A 244 -0.86 -0.67 -2.88
N ARG A 245 -2.02 -0.19 -3.37
CA ARG A 245 -3.29 -0.25 -2.62
C ARG A 245 -3.69 -1.68 -2.29
N MET A 246 -3.56 -2.61 -3.25
CA MET A 246 -3.85 -4.03 -3.10
C MET A 246 -2.94 -4.67 -2.06
N LEU A 247 -1.62 -4.52 -2.19
CA LEU A 247 -0.67 -5.14 -1.27
C LEU A 247 -0.83 -4.59 0.15
N TRP A 248 -0.99 -3.27 0.31
CA TRP A 248 -1.26 -2.66 1.61
C TRP A 248 -2.54 -3.23 2.25
N ARG A 249 -3.63 -3.33 1.47
CA ARG A 249 -4.91 -3.90 1.92
C ARG A 249 -4.74 -5.36 2.33
N PHE A 250 -4.02 -6.14 1.53
CA PHE A 250 -3.80 -7.55 1.84
C PHE A 250 -3.00 -7.72 3.15
N VAL A 251 -1.91 -6.98 3.29
CA VAL A 251 -1.08 -7.03 4.50
C VAL A 251 -1.89 -6.59 5.73
N ARG A 252 -2.62 -5.48 5.66
CA ARG A 252 -3.39 -4.97 6.80
C ARG A 252 -4.60 -5.80 7.16
N ASP A 253 -5.41 -6.16 6.17
CA ASP A 253 -6.75 -6.69 6.39
C ASP A 253 -6.81 -8.22 6.34
N VAL A 254 -5.71 -8.88 5.93
CA VAL A 254 -5.57 -10.33 5.94
C VAL A 254 -4.39 -10.72 6.84
N VAL A 255 -3.15 -10.38 6.45
CA VAL A 255 -1.96 -10.91 7.13
C VAL A 255 -1.88 -10.46 8.59
N TRP A 256 -2.04 -9.15 8.85
CA TRP A 256 -1.97 -8.59 10.19
C TRP A 256 -3.08 -9.08 11.13
N LEU A 257 -4.24 -9.44 10.59
CA LEU A 257 -5.37 -9.92 11.39
C LEU A 257 -5.31 -11.43 11.66
N ASP A 258 -4.82 -12.20 10.68
CA ASP A 258 -4.79 -13.65 10.75
C ASP A 258 -3.53 -14.18 11.47
N TYR A 259 -2.44 -13.41 11.44
CA TYR A 259 -1.15 -13.81 12.00
C TYR A 259 -0.70 -12.91 13.15
N HIS A 260 -0.05 -13.50 14.14
CA HIS A 260 0.70 -12.78 15.18
C HIS A 260 2.14 -12.49 14.74
N ALA A 261 2.34 -12.23 13.45
CA ALA A 261 3.66 -12.03 12.87
C ALA A 261 4.16 -10.61 13.17
N THR A 262 5.46 -10.51 13.43
CA THR A 262 6.12 -9.20 13.56
C THR A 262 6.62 -8.64 12.23
N GLN A 263 6.83 -9.51 11.24
CA GLN A 263 7.38 -9.15 9.94
C GLN A 263 6.65 -9.81 8.77
N VAL A 264 6.61 -9.10 7.65
CA VAL A 264 6.24 -9.67 6.34
C VAL A 264 7.45 -9.59 5.42
N VAL A 265 7.67 -10.63 4.63
CA VAL A 265 8.75 -10.68 3.65
C VAL A 265 8.23 -10.89 2.24
N ALA A 266 8.94 -10.35 1.26
CA ALA A 266 8.74 -10.65 -0.16
C ALA A 266 10.11 -10.69 -0.83
N ALA A 267 10.30 -11.60 -1.79
CA ALA A 267 11.58 -11.78 -2.46
C ALA A 267 11.42 -11.74 -4.00
N PRO A 268 11.06 -10.60 -4.61
CA PRO A 268 10.98 -10.51 -6.07
C PRO A 268 12.37 -10.59 -6.71
N ALA A 269 12.42 -11.00 -7.99
CA ALA A 269 13.62 -10.91 -8.81
C ALA A 269 14.25 -9.50 -8.75
N VAL A 270 15.58 -9.44 -8.67
CA VAL A 270 16.33 -8.18 -8.48
C VAL A 270 16.12 -7.13 -9.58
N ASP A 271 15.72 -7.56 -10.78
CA ASP A 271 15.43 -6.72 -11.94
C ASP A 271 13.93 -6.41 -12.12
N ASN A 272 13.06 -6.93 -11.23
CA ASN A 272 11.65 -6.58 -11.19
C ASN A 272 11.41 -5.22 -10.51
N VAL A 273 11.82 -4.16 -11.19
CA VAL A 273 11.74 -2.76 -10.70
C VAL A 273 10.31 -2.37 -10.30
N ALA A 274 9.29 -2.89 -10.99
CA ALA A 274 7.89 -2.58 -10.69
C ALA A 274 7.42 -3.20 -9.36
N SER A 275 7.78 -4.45 -9.09
CA SER A 275 7.48 -5.11 -7.81
C SER A 275 8.25 -4.46 -6.66
N LEU A 276 9.56 -4.21 -6.86
CA LEU A 276 10.40 -3.52 -5.88
C LEU A 276 9.86 -2.14 -5.52
N ARG A 277 9.44 -1.34 -6.51
CA ARG A 277 8.84 -0.02 -6.24
C ARG A 277 7.49 -0.14 -5.53
N THR A 278 6.72 -1.19 -5.80
CA THR A 278 5.45 -1.44 -5.10
C THR A 278 5.69 -1.76 -3.63
N LEU A 279 6.64 -2.65 -3.33
CA LEU A 279 7.05 -3.02 -1.99
C LEU A 279 7.57 -1.81 -1.20
N GLU A 280 8.47 -1.03 -1.81
CA GLU A 280 9.02 0.18 -1.21
C GLU A 280 7.91 1.18 -0.81
N LYS A 281 6.92 1.37 -1.69
CA LYS A 281 5.75 2.24 -1.42
C LYS A 281 4.83 1.73 -0.31
N VAL A 282 4.82 0.43 -0.03
CA VAL A 282 4.10 -0.17 1.11
C VAL A 282 4.94 -0.13 2.39
N GLY A 283 6.20 0.32 2.32
CA GLY A 283 7.09 0.47 3.47
C GLY A 283 8.05 -0.70 3.68
N PHE A 284 8.12 -1.65 2.75
CA PHE A 284 9.14 -2.69 2.79
C PHE A 284 10.52 -2.07 2.59
N VAL A 285 11.50 -2.58 3.35
CA VAL A 285 12.92 -2.22 3.23
C VAL A 285 13.64 -3.33 2.48
N ALA A 286 14.27 -2.98 1.35
CA ALA A 286 15.10 -3.89 0.59
C ALA A 286 16.41 -4.19 1.33
N GLY A 287 16.70 -5.47 1.55
CA GLY A 287 17.90 -6.00 2.17
C GLY A 287 18.81 -6.72 1.17
N ASP A 288 19.40 -7.81 1.60
CA ASP A 288 20.36 -8.58 0.82
C ASP A 288 19.72 -9.33 -0.36
N VAL A 289 20.57 -9.76 -1.29
CA VAL A 289 20.15 -10.69 -2.35
C VAL A 289 20.14 -12.09 -1.75
N VAL A 290 19.02 -12.77 -1.89
CA VAL A 290 18.84 -14.17 -1.52
C VAL A 290 18.68 -15.02 -2.78
N HIS A 291 18.90 -16.32 -2.62
CA HIS A 291 18.68 -17.30 -3.67
C HIS A 291 17.76 -18.36 -3.08
N GLU A 292 16.48 -18.29 -3.42
CA GLU A 292 15.58 -19.41 -3.16
C GLU A 292 15.88 -20.58 -4.12
N ASP A 293 15.06 -21.63 -4.07
CA ASP A 293 15.17 -22.84 -4.89
C ASP A 293 15.23 -22.58 -6.42
N SER A 294 14.88 -21.38 -6.88
CA SER A 294 15.00 -20.96 -8.29
C SER A 294 16.46 -20.86 -8.76
N GLY A 295 17.39 -20.52 -7.86
CA GLY A 295 18.76 -20.14 -8.20
C GLY A 295 18.91 -18.74 -8.80
N ASP A 296 17.81 -18.10 -9.21
CA ASP A 296 17.80 -16.71 -9.67
C ASP A 296 17.96 -15.74 -8.48
N PRO A 297 18.67 -14.61 -8.66
CA PRO A 297 18.86 -13.64 -7.59
C PRO A 297 17.56 -12.89 -7.29
N GLU A 298 17.13 -12.95 -6.03
CA GLU A 298 15.94 -12.28 -5.52
C GLU A 298 16.34 -11.26 -4.46
N ARG A 299 15.59 -10.16 -4.36
CA ARG A 299 15.83 -9.12 -3.38
C ARG A 299 14.92 -9.35 -2.18
N LEU A 300 15.50 -9.73 -1.04
CA LEU A 300 14.72 -9.84 0.19
C LEU A 300 14.23 -8.46 0.62
N CYS A 301 12.92 -8.27 0.69
CA CYS A 301 12.26 -7.07 1.17
C CYS A 301 11.50 -7.40 2.46
N ILE A 302 11.72 -6.62 3.52
CA ILE A 302 11.14 -6.86 4.85
C ILE A 302 10.27 -5.67 5.27
N LEU A 303 9.05 -5.96 5.70
CA LEU A 303 8.13 -4.99 6.31
C LEU A 303 7.96 -5.31 7.79
N ASP A 304 8.17 -4.31 8.65
CA ASP A 304 7.91 -4.38 10.08
C ASP A 304 6.45 -4.00 10.36
N LEU A 305 5.65 -4.99 10.78
CA LEU A 305 4.23 -4.81 11.04
C LEU A 305 3.97 -4.00 12.32
N THR A 306 4.82 -4.16 13.33
CA THR A 306 4.69 -3.42 14.60
C THR A 306 4.95 -1.94 14.40
N ARG A 307 5.90 -1.59 13.52
CA ARG A 307 6.15 -0.19 13.12
C ARG A 307 5.03 0.39 12.27
N LEU A 308 4.37 -0.43 11.45
CA LEU A 308 3.34 0.06 10.54
C LEU A 308 1.98 0.21 11.24
N PHE A 309 1.56 -0.79 12.03
CA PHE A 309 0.21 -0.90 12.59
C PHE A 309 0.14 -0.78 14.12
N GLY A 310 1.19 -1.20 14.83
CA GLY A 310 1.30 -1.12 16.30
C GLY A 310 1.24 -2.44 17.03
#